data_AF-A0A924SD55-F1
#
_entry.id   AF-A0A924SD55-F1
#
_cell.length_a   1.000
_cell.length_b   1.000
_cell.length_c   1.000
_cell.angle_alpha   90.00
_cell.angle_beta   90.00
_cell.angle_gamma   90.00
#
_symmetry.space_group_name_H-M   'P 1'
#
loop_
_entity.id
_entity.type
_entity.pdbx_description
1 polymer ?
#
loop_
_entity_poly.entity_id
_entity_poly.type
_entity_poly.pdbx_seq_one_letter_code
_entity_poly.pdbx_strand_id
1 'polypeptide(L)'
;AQVVDTMESISASAKRIVDIIGVIDGIAFQTNILALNAAVEAARAGEQGRGFAVVASEVRNLAQRSAAAAKEIKALIGGSVNKVAAGSKLVNQAGATMDEIVSSVRRVTDIMGEISAASAEQEAGIGQINRAITEMDTVTQQNAALVEEAAAAAASLQEQGSELSQTVSVFKLDEAERSPARVTPGGVSQRFALQDIRPAGQLAPVRPLFKGVGKGRAYAEAK
;
A
#
# COMPACT_ATOMS: atom_id res chain seq x y z
N ALA A 1 18.55 8.74 18.39
CA ALA A 1 19.24 9.91 18.98
C ALA A 1 20.69 9.63 19.38
N GLN A 2 20.99 8.46 19.97
CA GLN A 2 22.31 8.13 20.54
C GLN A 2 23.55 8.41 19.65
N VAL A 3 23.47 8.21 18.33
CA VAL A 3 24.60 8.48 17.42
C VAL A 3 24.87 9.99 17.26
N VAL A 4 23.82 10.81 17.23
CA VAL A 4 23.95 12.29 17.14
C VAL A 4 24.56 12.82 18.43
N ASP A 5 24.05 12.38 19.59
CA ASP A 5 24.59 12.74 20.90
C ASP A 5 26.07 12.35 21.04
N THR A 6 26.44 11.18 20.50
CA THR A 6 27.83 10.73 20.47
C THR A 6 28.70 11.67 19.63
N MET A 7 28.24 12.09 18.44
CA MET A 7 28.97 13.03 17.58
C MET A 7 29.12 14.41 18.23
N GLU A 8 28.10 14.90 18.95
CA GLU A 8 28.20 16.13 19.72
C GLU A 8 29.21 16.02 20.86
N SER A 9 29.22 14.89 21.59
CA SER A 9 30.18 14.65 22.67
C SER A 9 31.63 14.59 22.16
N ILE A 10 31.85 14.02 20.97
CA ILE A 10 33.16 13.99 20.31
C ILE A 10 33.58 15.41 19.93
N SER A 11 32.68 16.21 19.35
CA SER A 11 32.94 17.61 19.00
C SER A 11 33.31 18.45 20.23
N ALA A 12 32.56 18.30 21.32
CA ALA A 12 32.84 18.98 22.59
C ALA A 12 34.20 18.56 23.19
N SER A 13 34.53 17.27 23.12
CA SER A 13 35.82 16.74 23.58
C SER A 13 36.98 17.26 22.73
N ALA A 14 36.82 17.31 21.41
CA ALA A 14 37.81 17.88 20.50
C ALA A 14 38.06 19.37 20.77
N LYS A 15 37.02 20.15 21.09
CA LYS A 15 37.16 21.55 21.48
C LYS A 15 37.99 21.73 22.75
N ARG A 16 37.74 20.91 23.77
CA ARG A 16 38.56 20.90 25.00
C ARG A 16 40.03 20.57 24.73
N ILE A 17 40.30 19.64 23.81
CA ILE A 17 41.67 19.33 23.37
C ILE A 17 42.33 20.56 22.74
N VAL A 18 41.62 21.31 21.88
CA VAL A 18 42.16 22.54 21.27
C VAL A 18 42.54 23.57 22.33
N ASP A 19 41.71 23.73 23.37
CA ASP A 19 41.98 24.66 24.47
C ASP A 19 43.24 24.25 25.25
N ILE A 20 43.39 22.96 25.58
CA ILE A 20 44.58 22.41 26.26
C ILE A 20 45.84 22.62 25.41
N ILE A 21 45.77 22.35 24.11
CA ILE A 21 46.88 22.57 23.18
C ILE A 21 47.26 24.05 23.11
N GLY A 22 46.28 24.96 23.23
CA GLY A 22 46.55 26.40 23.37
C GLY A 22 47.36 26.75 24.61
N VAL A 23 47.08 26.12 25.75
CA VAL A 23 47.88 26.29 26.98
C VAL A 23 49.31 25.74 26.78
N ILE A 24 49.47 24.59 26.13
CA ILE A 24 50.79 24.00 25.86
C ILE A 24 51.64 24.90 24.94
N ASP A 25 51.06 25.48 23.89
CA ASP A 25 51.75 26.46 23.03
C ASP A 25 52.17 27.70 23.83
N GLY A 26 51.32 28.14 24.77
CA GLY A 26 51.66 29.20 25.73
C GLY A 26 52.84 28.87 26.64
N ILE A 27 52.89 27.65 27.20
CA ILE A 27 54.01 27.16 28.02
C ILE A 27 55.29 27.08 27.19
N ALA A 28 55.21 26.58 25.95
CA ALA A 28 56.35 26.53 25.04
C ALA A 28 56.87 27.94 24.73
N PHE A 29 55.99 28.91 24.50
CA PHE A 29 56.38 30.31 24.31
C PHE A 29 57.08 30.89 25.54
N GLN A 30 56.51 30.71 26.74
CA GLN A 30 57.12 31.17 28.00
C GLN A 30 58.50 30.53 28.24
N THR A 31 58.62 29.23 27.98
CA THR A 31 59.90 28.49 28.10
C THR A 31 60.94 29.03 27.13
N ASN A 32 60.54 29.36 25.90
CA ASN A 32 61.42 29.98 24.90
C ASN A 32 61.91 31.38 25.34
N ILE A 33 61.06 32.18 25.99
CA ILE A 33 61.47 33.50 26.55
C ILE A 33 62.42 33.32 27.74
N LEU A 34 62.14 32.39 28.65
CA LEU A 34 63.02 32.05 29.79
C LEU A 34 64.41 31.60 29.31
N ALA A 35 64.45 30.74 28.29
CA ALA A 35 65.69 30.26 27.69
C ALA A 35 66.50 31.40 27.03
N LEU A 36 65.82 32.34 26.38
CA LEU A 36 66.47 33.53 25.82
C LEU A 36 67.09 34.40 26.93
N ASN A 37 66.36 34.65 28.02
CA ASN A 37 66.87 35.41 29.16
C ASN A 37 68.09 34.72 29.80
N ALA A 38 68.04 33.39 29.94
CA ALA A 38 69.16 32.61 30.46
C ALA A 38 70.39 32.68 29.55
N ALA A 39 70.20 32.66 28.23
CA ALA A 39 71.30 32.83 27.26
C ALA A 39 71.95 34.22 27.37
N VAL A 40 71.16 35.28 27.61
CA VAL A 40 71.67 36.64 27.83
C VAL A 40 72.48 36.72 29.12
N GLU A 41 71.98 36.16 30.22
CA GLU A 41 72.70 36.19 31.51
C GLU A 41 73.98 35.33 31.45
N ALA A 42 73.95 34.20 30.73
CA ALA A 42 75.13 33.39 30.47
C ALA A 42 76.19 34.14 29.67
N ALA A 43 75.80 34.93 28.67
CA ALA A 43 76.71 35.80 27.94
C ALA A 43 77.32 36.90 28.84
N ARG A 44 76.53 37.42 29.77
CA ARG A 44 76.97 38.44 30.74
C ARG A 44 78.00 37.90 31.75
N ALA A 45 77.89 36.63 32.13
CA ALA A 45 78.85 35.95 33.02
C ALA A 45 80.18 35.56 32.34
N GLY A 46 80.32 35.78 31.04
CA GLY A 46 81.54 35.48 30.27
C GLY A 46 81.89 33.99 30.29
N GLU A 47 83.16 33.65 30.54
CA GLU A 47 83.66 32.26 30.52
C GLU A 47 82.96 31.36 31.55
N GLN A 48 82.53 31.90 32.69
CA GLN A 48 81.81 31.14 33.74
C GLN A 48 80.40 30.73 33.30
N GLY A 49 79.82 31.43 32.31
CA GLY A 49 78.49 31.18 31.77
C GLY A 49 78.45 30.16 30.63
N ARG A 50 79.58 29.66 30.13
CA ARG A 50 79.63 28.78 28.93
C ARG A 50 78.74 27.55 29.05
N GLY A 51 78.74 26.87 30.20
CA GLY A 51 77.88 25.70 30.42
C GLY A 51 76.39 26.06 30.42
N PHE A 52 76.03 27.19 31.04
CA PHE A 52 74.65 27.68 31.07
C PHE A 52 74.16 28.14 29.68
N ALA A 53 75.03 28.70 28.85
CA ALA A 53 74.69 29.10 27.48
C ALA A 53 74.26 27.90 26.61
N VAL A 54 74.94 26.75 26.75
CA VAL A 54 74.59 25.52 26.02
C VAL A 54 73.22 25.00 26.47
N VAL A 55 72.98 24.94 27.78
CA VAL A 55 71.69 24.50 28.34
C VAL A 55 70.56 25.44 27.89
N ALA A 56 70.79 26.76 27.91
CA ALA A 56 69.80 27.74 27.44
C ALA A 56 69.47 27.55 25.96
N SER A 57 70.46 27.26 25.10
CA SER A 57 70.22 26.94 23.68
C SER A 57 69.40 25.66 23.50
N GLU A 58 69.68 24.61 24.27
CA GLU A 58 68.95 23.34 24.19
C GLU A 58 67.50 23.48 24.65
N VAL A 59 67.26 24.19 25.77
CA VAL A 59 65.92 24.48 26.28
C VAL A 59 65.13 25.32 25.26
N ARG A 60 65.79 26.28 24.60
CA ARG A 60 65.16 27.08 23.53
C ARG A 60 64.75 26.21 22.34
N ASN A 61 65.63 25.31 21.90
CA ASN A 61 65.33 24.40 20.80
C ASN A 61 64.15 23.48 21.15
N LEU A 62 64.15 22.92 22.36
CA LEU A 62 63.05 22.08 22.85
C LEU A 62 61.72 22.82 22.89
N ALA A 63 61.72 24.08 23.36
CA ALA A 63 60.54 24.92 23.38
C ALA A 63 60.00 25.21 21.96
N GLN A 64 60.88 25.51 20.99
CA GLN A 64 60.48 25.70 19.60
C GLN A 64 59.89 24.42 18.98
N ARG A 65 60.47 23.26 19.26
CA ARG A 65 59.95 21.96 18.82
C ARG A 65 58.58 21.66 19.43
N SER A 66 58.38 21.98 20.72
CA SER A 66 57.09 21.81 21.40
C SER A 66 56.00 22.70 20.78
N ALA A 67 56.30 23.98 20.49
CA ALA A 67 55.38 24.89 19.83
C ALA A 67 54.99 24.42 18.41
N ALA A 68 55.96 23.90 17.64
CA ALA A 68 55.70 23.34 16.32
C ALA A 68 54.76 22.12 16.40
N ALA A 69 55.01 21.18 17.32
CA ALA A 69 54.16 20.03 17.54
C ALA A 69 52.74 20.42 18.01
N ALA A 70 52.64 21.41 18.90
CA ALA A 70 51.35 21.92 19.36
C ALA A 70 50.51 22.48 18.18
N LYS A 71 51.12 23.22 17.26
CA LYS A 71 50.45 23.73 16.05
C LYS A 71 49.98 22.61 15.12
N GLU A 72 50.79 21.57 14.93
CA GLU A 72 50.44 20.42 14.10
C GLU A 72 49.25 19.64 14.69
N ILE A 73 49.27 19.37 16.00
CA ILE A 73 48.13 18.74 16.70
C ILE A 73 46.87 19.60 16.57
N LYS A 74 46.97 20.93 16.74
CA LYS A 74 45.84 21.84 16.58
C LYS A 74 45.22 21.75 15.18
N ALA A 75 46.04 21.68 14.14
CA ALA A 75 45.58 21.53 12.76
C ALA A 75 44.87 20.19 12.53
N LEU A 76 45.44 19.08 13.03
CA LEU A 76 44.83 17.75 12.93
C LEU A 76 43.48 17.66 13.65
N ILE A 77 43.38 18.20 14.87
CA ILE A 77 42.13 18.23 15.63
C ILE A 77 41.10 19.13 14.92
N GLY A 78 41.49 20.29 14.39
CA GLY A 78 40.61 21.13 13.60
C GLY A 78 40.03 20.41 12.37
N GLY A 79 40.86 19.65 11.67
CA GLY A 79 40.41 18.77 10.57
C GLY A 79 39.42 17.70 11.02
N SER A 80 39.66 17.08 12.18
CA SER A 80 38.75 16.08 12.76
C SER A 80 37.40 16.67 13.16
N VAL A 81 37.36 17.89 13.74
CA VAL A 81 36.11 18.59 14.08
C VAL A 81 35.25 18.81 12.82
N ASN A 82 35.87 19.26 11.73
CA ASN A 82 35.16 19.47 10.47
C ASN A 82 34.58 18.17 9.90
N LYS A 83 35.32 17.05 10.00
CA LYS A 83 34.84 15.73 9.58
C LYS A 83 33.68 15.24 10.44
N VAL A 84 33.74 15.42 11.76
CA VAL A 84 32.65 15.08 12.68
C VAL A 84 31.39 15.91 12.39
N ALA A 85 31.54 17.21 12.13
CA ALA A 85 30.41 18.07 11.76
C ALA A 85 29.74 17.62 10.44
N ALA A 86 30.54 17.28 9.43
CA ALA A 86 30.04 16.72 8.18
C ALA A 86 29.32 15.37 8.39
N GLY A 87 29.91 14.48 9.22
CA GLY A 87 29.31 13.20 9.58
C GLY A 87 27.97 13.36 10.33
N SER A 88 27.89 14.30 11.27
CA SER A 88 26.66 14.62 12.00
C SER A 88 25.54 15.04 11.05
N LYS A 89 25.83 15.87 10.04
CA LYS A 89 24.85 16.26 9.02
C LYS A 89 24.32 15.06 8.22
N LEU A 90 25.20 14.15 7.81
CA LEU A 90 24.81 12.94 7.08
C LEU A 90 23.96 12.01 7.93
N VAL A 91 24.30 11.84 9.21
CA VAL A 91 23.50 11.04 10.16
C VAL A 91 22.11 11.65 10.36
N ASN A 92 22.00 12.97 10.47
CA ASN A 92 20.71 13.65 10.58
C ASN A 92 19.85 13.45 9.33
N GLN A 93 20.45 13.54 8.14
CA GLN A 93 19.75 13.25 6.87
C GLN A 93 19.27 11.80 6.81
N ALA A 94 20.13 10.84 7.18
CA ALA A 94 19.75 9.43 7.25
C ALA A 94 18.62 9.19 8.26
N GLY A 95 18.64 9.89 9.40
CA GLY A 95 17.56 9.86 10.39
C GLY A 95 16.22 10.30 9.80
N ALA A 96 16.19 11.42 9.08
CA ALA A 96 14.98 11.90 8.42
C ALA A 96 14.44 10.91 7.37
N THR A 97 15.32 10.31 6.56
CA THR A 97 14.91 9.27 5.60
C THR A 97 14.35 8.03 6.29
N MET A 98 14.89 7.64 7.46
CA MET A 98 14.33 6.53 8.23
C MET A 98 12.94 6.85 8.78
N ASP A 99 12.68 8.10 9.20
CA ASP A 99 11.35 8.53 9.62
C ASP A 99 10.34 8.48 8.46
N GLU A 100 10.75 8.87 7.25
CA GLU A 100 9.94 8.73 6.03
C GLU A 100 9.62 7.25 5.72
N ILE A 101 10.60 6.36 5.89
CA ILE A 101 10.40 4.91 5.72
C ILE A 101 9.37 4.40 6.75
N VAL A 102 9.52 4.75 8.03
CA VAL A 102 8.57 4.35 9.08
C VAL A 102 7.16 4.86 8.76
N SER A 103 7.02 6.10 8.30
CA SER A 103 5.72 6.64 7.88
C SER A 103 5.14 5.90 6.69
N SER A 104 5.98 5.50 5.72
CA SER A 104 5.55 4.74 4.55
C SER A 104 5.09 3.33 4.92
N VAL A 105 5.81 2.66 5.83
CA VAL A 105 5.43 1.36 6.36
C VAL A 105 4.08 1.42 7.08
N ARG A 106 3.84 2.44 7.92
CA ARG A 106 2.54 2.65 8.57
C ARG A 106 1.40 2.75 7.57
N ARG A 107 1.58 3.55 6.50
CA ARG A 107 0.57 3.67 5.43
C ARG A 107 0.30 2.33 4.74
N VAL A 108 1.32 1.52 4.51
CA VAL A 108 1.13 0.16 3.96
C VAL A 108 0.35 -0.71 4.93
N THR A 109 0.63 -0.63 6.24
CA THR A 109 -0.14 -1.35 7.27
C THR A 109 -1.61 -0.94 7.28
N ASP A 110 -1.91 0.36 7.15
CA ASP A 110 -3.29 0.86 7.08
C ASP A 110 -4.02 0.31 5.85
N ILE A 111 -3.36 0.33 4.68
CA ILE A 111 -3.91 -0.24 3.43
C ILE A 111 -4.16 -1.75 3.60
N MET A 112 -3.26 -2.50 4.24
CA MET A 112 -3.49 -3.92 4.51
C MET A 112 -4.70 -4.14 5.44
N GLY A 113 -4.92 -3.24 6.40
CA GLY A 113 -6.12 -3.23 7.24
C GLY A 113 -7.40 -3.02 6.42
N GLU A 114 -7.40 -2.04 5.53
CA GLU A 114 -8.52 -1.77 4.61
C GLU A 114 -8.78 -2.96 3.66
N ILE A 115 -7.74 -3.55 3.09
CA ILE A 115 -7.85 -4.74 2.23
C ILE A 115 -8.44 -5.91 3.02
N SER A 116 -7.96 -6.17 4.24
CA SER A 116 -8.49 -7.25 5.06
C SER A 116 -9.97 -7.06 5.38
N ALA A 117 -10.40 -5.82 5.67
CA ALA A 117 -11.81 -5.51 5.90
C ALA A 117 -12.65 -5.70 4.62
N ALA A 118 -12.17 -5.20 3.48
CA ALA A 118 -12.83 -5.39 2.19
C ALA A 118 -12.91 -6.87 1.79
N SER A 119 -11.87 -7.66 2.07
CA SER A 119 -11.86 -9.10 1.82
C SER A 119 -12.88 -9.84 2.68
N ALA A 120 -13.04 -9.46 3.96
CA ALA A 120 -14.09 -10.04 4.81
C ALA A 120 -15.50 -9.69 4.32
N GLU A 121 -15.72 -8.46 3.83
CA GLU A 121 -16.99 -8.05 3.24
C GLU A 121 -17.27 -8.80 1.93
N GLN A 122 -16.26 -8.98 1.08
CA GLN A 122 -16.35 -9.78 -0.14
C GLN A 122 -16.68 -11.24 0.15
N GLU A 123 -16.05 -11.84 1.16
CA GLU A 123 -16.35 -13.21 1.59
C GLU A 123 -17.83 -13.34 2.02
N ALA A 124 -18.32 -12.41 2.83
CA ALA A 124 -19.73 -12.37 3.23
C ALA A 124 -20.68 -12.21 2.03
N GLY A 125 -20.32 -11.34 1.07
CA GLY A 125 -21.04 -11.14 -0.18
C GLY A 125 -21.09 -12.39 -1.05
N ILE A 126 -19.96 -13.08 -1.21
CA ILE A 126 -19.89 -14.36 -1.93
C ILE A 126 -20.77 -15.41 -1.24
N GLY A 127 -20.81 -15.45 0.09
CA GLY A 127 -21.71 -16.33 0.83
C GLY A 127 -23.20 -16.03 0.61
N GLN A 128 -23.58 -14.79 0.33
CA GLN A 128 -24.94 -14.45 -0.09
C GLN A 128 -25.23 -14.87 -1.54
N ILE A 129 -24.29 -14.63 -2.45
CA ILE A 129 -24.42 -15.04 -3.86
C ILE A 129 -24.57 -16.55 -3.96
N ASN A 130 -23.76 -17.32 -3.22
CA ASN A 130 -23.83 -18.77 -3.22
C ASN A 130 -25.21 -19.28 -2.80
N ARG A 131 -25.79 -18.71 -1.73
CA ARG A 131 -27.15 -19.04 -1.29
C ARG A 131 -28.20 -18.74 -2.35
N ALA A 132 -28.12 -17.57 -2.99
CA ALA A 132 -29.04 -17.20 -4.06
C ALA A 132 -28.94 -18.15 -5.27
N ILE A 133 -27.73 -18.63 -5.60
CA ILE A 133 -27.53 -19.62 -6.67
C ILE A 133 -28.16 -20.96 -6.30
N THR A 134 -28.02 -21.43 -5.07
CA THR A 134 -28.67 -22.68 -4.61
C THR A 134 -30.20 -22.58 -4.65
N GLU A 135 -30.76 -21.43 -4.28
CA GLU A 135 -32.20 -21.18 -4.37
C GLU A 135 -32.66 -21.14 -5.84
N MET A 136 -31.92 -20.45 -6.72
CA MET A 136 -32.18 -20.45 -8.16
C MET A 136 -32.11 -21.84 -8.76
N ASP A 137 -31.15 -22.67 -8.36
CA ASP A 137 -31.04 -24.05 -8.81
C ASP A 137 -32.26 -24.86 -8.39
N THR A 138 -32.72 -24.70 -7.14
CA THR A 138 -33.93 -25.37 -6.64
C THR A 138 -35.17 -24.99 -7.45
N VAL A 139 -35.39 -23.69 -7.71
CA VAL A 139 -36.51 -23.22 -8.55
C VAL A 139 -36.37 -23.70 -10.00
N THR A 140 -35.15 -23.77 -10.52
CA THR A 140 -34.88 -24.27 -11.87
C THR A 140 -35.24 -25.75 -11.99
N GLN A 141 -34.88 -26.57 -10.99
CA GLN A 141 -35.26 -27.98 -10.92
C GLN A 141 -36.78 -28.16 -10.77
N GLN A 142 -37.42 -27.34 -9.92
CA GLN A 142 -38.87 -27.36 -9.77
C GLN A 142 -39.58 -26.99 -11.09
N ASN A 143 -39.08 -26.00 -11.82
CA ASN A 143 -39.62 -25.63 -13.13
C ASN A 143 -39.46 -26.77 -14.14
N ALA A 144 -38.34 -27.50 -14.13
CA ALA A 144 -38.16 -28.68 -14.98
C ALA A 144 -39.20 -29.76 -14.66
N ALA A 145 -39.41 -30.07 -13.37
CA ALA A 145 -40.44 -31.02 -12.94
C ALA A 145 -41.86 -30.59 -13.34
N LEU A 146 -42.20 -29.31 -13.16
CA LEU A 146 -43.49 -28.77 -13.59
C LEU A 146 -43.69 -28.87 -15.11
N VAL A 147 -42.62 -28.70 -15.90
CA VAL A 147 -42.69 -28.87 -17.35
C VAL A 147 -42.92 -30.35 -17.72
N GLU A 148 -42.27 -31.29 -17.03
CA GLU A 148 -42.51 -32.73 -17.22
C GLU A 148 -43.96 -33.10 -16.86
N GLU A 149 -44.47 -32.63 -15.72
CA GLU A 149 -45.86 -32.83 -15.31
C GLU A 149 -46.85 -32.22 -16.32
N ALA A 150 -46.59 -31.01 -16.79
CA ALA A 150 -47.42 -30.35 -17.78
C ALA A 150 -47.42 -31.09 -19.14
N ALA A 151 -46.27 -31.62 -19.55
CA ALA A 151 -46.15 -32.44 -20.75
C ALA A 151 -46.97 -33.75 -20.61
N ALA A 152 -46.90 -34.41 -19.45
CA ALA A 152 -47.68 -35.61 -19.16
C ALA A 152 -49.20 -35.32 -19.15
N ALA A 153 -49.61 -34.22 -18.52
CA ALA A 153 -51.01 -33.78 -18.51
C ALA A 153 -51.52 -33.46 -19.93
N ALA A 154 -50.72 -32.78 -20.74
CA ALA A 154 -51.05 -32.48 -22.13
C ALA A 154 -51.22 -33.77 -22.96
N ALA A 155 -50.35 -34.77 -22.77
CA ALA A 155 -50.46 -36.08 -23.41
C ALA A 155 -51.75 -36.81 -23.01
N SER A 156 -52.11 -36.82 -21.72
CA SER A 156 -53.35 -37.45 -21.24
C SER A 156 -54.61 -36.75 -21.77
N LEU A 157 -54.62 -35.41 -21.82
CA LEU A 157 -55.72 -34.65 -22.42
C LEU A 157 -55.88 -34.93 -23.92
N GLN A 158 -54.75 -35.13 -24.63
CA GLN A 158 -54.78 -35.51 -26.04
C GLN A 158 -55.36 -36.92 -26.25
N GLU A 159 -55.02 -37.88 -25.39
CA GLU A 159 -55.58 -39.23 -25.41
C GLU A 159 -57.10 -39.22 -25.14
N GLN A 160 -57.56 -38.53 -24.10
CA GLN A 160 -58.99 -38.38 -23.78
C GLN A 160 -59.76 -37.68 -24.92
N GLY A 161 -59.16 -36.66 -25.54
CA GLY A 161 -59.74 -35.99 -26.71
C GLY A 161 -59.88 -36.93 -27.90
N SER A 162 -58.90 -37.80 -28.15
CA SER A 162 -58.94 -38.83 -29.18
C SER A 162 -60.03 -39.87 -28.92
N GLU A 163 -60.14 -40.36 -27.68
CA GLU A 163 -61.17 -41.32 -27.26
C GLU A 163 -62.59 -40.75 -27.39
N LEU A 164 -62.79 -39.49 -26.99
CA LEU A 164 -64.06 -38.79 -27.15
C LEU A 164 -64.42 -38.63 -28.64
N SER A 165 -63.46 -38.24 -29.49
CA SER A 165 -63.66 -38.15 -30.94
C SER A 165 -64.03 -39.51 -31.55
N GLN A 166 -63.40 -40.60 -31.09
CA GLN A 166 -63.74 -41.95 -31.53
C GLN A 166 -65.16 -42.32 -31.10
N THR A 167 -65.55 -42.03 -29.85
CA THR A 167 -66.90 -42.29 -29.34
C THR A 167 -67.96 -41.56 -30.14
N VAL A 168 -67.75 -40.28 -30.44
CA VAL A 168 -68.67 -39.47 -31.27
C VAL A 168 -68.78 -40.01 -32.70
N SER A 169 -67.71 -40.59 -33.26
CA SER A 169 -67.74 -41.13 -34.63
C SER A 169 -68.62 -42.39 -34.81
N VAL A 170 -68.97 -43.08 -33.72
CA VAL A 170 -69.92 -44.21 -33.72
C VAL A 170 -71.37 -43.72 -33.88
N PHE A 171 -71.66 -42.49 -33.46
CA PHE A 171 -72.96 -41.88 -33.68
C PHE A 171 -73.14 -41.56 -35.16
N LYS A 172 -73.73 -42.52 -35.88
CA LYS A 172 -74.29 -42.26 -37.21
C LYS A 172 -75.48 -41.32 -37.04
N LEU A 173 -75.29 -40.08 -37.45
CA LEU A 173 -76.41 -39.20 -37.75
C LEU A 173 -77.13 -39.83 -38.94
N ASP A 174 -78.38 -40.22 -38.74
CA ASP A 174 -79.24 -40.59 -39.86
C ASP A 174 -79.20 -39.43 -40.86
N GLU A 175 -78.71 -39.73 -42.06
CA GLU A 175 -78.88 -38.88 -43.24
C GLU A 175 -80.33 -39.00 -43.73
N ALA A 176 -81.28 -38.89 -42.79
CA ALA A 176 -82.70 -38.82 -43.06
C ALA A 176 -83.09 -37.34 -43.16
N GLU A 177 -83.25 -36.92 -44.42
CA GLU A 177 -83.84 -35.67 -44.88
C GLU A 177 -83.00 -34.39 -44.77
N ARG A 178 -81.97 -34.29 -45.63
CA ARG A 178 -81.70 -33.02 -46.31
C ARG A 178 -82.01 -33.12 -47.79
N SER A 179 -83.20 -32.66 -48.16
CA SER A 179 -83.52 -32.27 -49.53
C SER A 179 -82.45 -31.31 -50.08
N PRO A 180 -82.09 -31.43 -51.38
CA PRO A 180 -81.10 -30.55 -51.98
C PRO A 180 -81.76 -29.21 -52.33
N ALA A 181 -81.74 -28.26 -51.39
CA ALA A 181 -81.93 -26.87 -51.76
C ALA A 181 -80.62 -26.37 -52.38
N ARG A 182 -80.63 -26.17 -53.70
CA ARG A 182 -79.59 -25.46 -54.46
C ARG A 182 -79.25 -24.15 -53.74
N VAL A 183 -78.02 -24.05 -53.23
CA VAL A 183 -77.40 -22.77 -52.87
C VAL A 183 -76.31 -22.52 -53.90
N THR A 184 -76.45 -21.42 -54.62
CA THR A 184 -75.50 -20.85 -55.58
C THR A 184 -74.15 -20.56 -54.89
N PRO A 185 -73.00 -20.81 -55.55
CA PRO A 185 -71.70 -20.67 -54.92
C PRO A 185 -71.30 -19.20 -54.82
N GLY A 186 -71.32 -18.64 -53.61
CA GLY A 186 -70.74 -17.35 -53.25
C GLY A 186 -69.40 -17.57 -52.53
N GLY A 187 -68.34 -16.99 -53.09
CA GLY A 187 -66.92 -17.09 -52.74
C GLY A 187 -66.55 -17.30 -51.26
N VAL A 188 -65.68 -18.29 -51.05
CA VAL A 188 -64.94 -18.52 -49.81
C VAL A 188 -63.75 -17.55 -49.75
N SER A 189 -63.67 -16.75 -48.69
CA SER A 189 -62.39 -16.30 -48.13
C SER A 189 -62.58 -15.83 -46.69
N GLN A 190 -62.62 -16.79 -45.76
CA GLN A 190 -62.17 -16.53 -44.40
C GLN A 190 -61.04 -17.51 -44.09
N ARG A 191 -59.82 -16.98 -44.15
CA ARG A 191 -58.61 -17.61 -43.63
C ARG A 191 -58.82 -17.81 -42.14
N PHE A 192 -58.97 -19.05 -41.70
CA PHE A 192 -58.59 -19.39 -40.34
C PHE A 192 -57.08 -19.23 -40.24
N ALA A 193 -56.65 -18.17 -39.58
CA ALA A 193 -55.27 -18.00 -39.21
C ALA A 193 -54.91 -19.13 -38.23
N LEU A 194 -53.98 -19.99 -38.63
CA LEU A 194 -53.17 -20.75 -37.69
C LEU A 194 -52.46 -19.72 -36.82
N GLN A 195 -52.97 -19.51 -35.62
CA GLN A 195 -52.34 -18.64 -34.64
C GLN A 195 -51.03 -19.31 -34.23
N ASP A 196 -49.92 -18.59 -34.44
CA ASP A 196 -48.55 -19.03 -34.22
C ASP A 196 -48.38 -19.89 -32.96
N ILE A 197 -48.18 -21.19 -33.14
CA ILE A 197 -47.44 -21.98 -32.15
C ILE A 197 -45.98 -21.52 -32.29
N ARG A 198 -45.60 -20.54 -31.49
CA ARG A 198 -44.20 -20.08 -31.42
C ARG A 198 -43.35 -21.24 -30.92
N PRO A 199 -42.22 -21.57 -31.57
CA PRO A 199 -41.27 -22.52 -31.01
C PRO A 199 -40.72 -21.96 -29.68
N ALA A 200 -40.65 -22.81 -28.67
CA ALA A 200 -40.02 -22.53 -27.39
C ALA A 200 -38.52 -22.26 -27.61
N GLY A 201 -38.17 -21.00 -27.85
CA GLY A 201 -36.78 -20.58 -28.11
C GLY A 201 -36.46 -19.16 -27.68
N GLN A 202 -37.38 -18.45 -27.03
CA GLN A 202 -37.12 -17.08 -26.58
C GLN A 202 -37.76 -16.83 -25.22
N LEU A 203 -37.10 -17.37 -24.18
CA LEU A 203 -37.24 -16.83 -22.83
C LEU A 203 -36.79 -15.37 -22.88
N ALA A 204 -37.68 -14.46 -22.51
CA ALA A 204 -37.37 -13.05 -22.35
C ALA A 204 -36.21 -12.89 -21.35
N PRO A 205 -35.33 -11.88 -21.52
CA PRO A 205 -34.29 -11.62 -20.53
C PRO A 205 -34.95 -11.31 -19.19
N VAL A 206 -34.56 -12.06 -18.16
CA VAL A 206 -34.97 -11.83 -16.77
C VAL A 206 -34.50 -10.43 -16.39
N ARG A 207 -35.46 -9.57 -16.09
CA ARG A 207 -35.22 -8.19 -15.66
C ARG A 207 -34.47 -8.23 -14.33
N PRO A 208 -33.29 -7.60 -14.20
CA PRO A 208 -32.55 -7.64 -12.94
C PRO A 208 -33.36 -6.91 -11.86
N LEU A 209 -33.69 -7.63 -10.79
CA LEU A 209 -34.10 -7.05 -9.51
C LEU A 209 -32.85 -6.48 -8.81
N PHE A 210 -32.27 -5.42 -9.38
CA PHE A 210 -31.39 -4.52 -8.64
C PHE A 210 -31.96 -3.11 -8.73
N LYS A 211 -32.90 -2.83 -7.82
CA LYS A 211 -33.26 -1.47 -7.45
C LYS A 211 -32.16 -0.94 -6.53
N GLY A 212 -31.34 -0.04 -7.07
CA GLY A 212 -30.70 1.06 -6.35
C GLY A 212 -29.88 0.70 -5.11
N VAL A 213 -28.59 0.43 -5.29
CA VAL A 213 -27.60 0.86 -4.30
C VAL A 213 -27.50 2.38 -4.44
N GLY A 214 -28.26 3.08 -3.60
CA GLY A 214 -28.25 4.53 -3.51
C GLY A 214 -26.86 5.02 -3.14
N LYS A 215 -26.36 5.95 -3.97
CA LYS A 215 -25.29 6.88 -3.58
C LYS A 215 -25.72 7.64 -2.33
N GLY A 216 -24.81 7.74 -1.36
CA GLY A 216 -24.66 8.93 -0.52
C GLY A 216 -25.42 8.96 0.81
N ARG A 217 -24.75 8.54 1.88
CA ARG A 217 -24.74 9.23 3.19
C ARG A 217 -23.31 9.15 3.71
N ALA A 218 -22.46 10.17 3.53
CA ALA A 218 -22.42 11.37 4.36
C ALA A 218 -22.57 11.02 5.84
N TYR A 219 -21.46 10.64 6.47
CA TYR A 219 -21.23 10.87 7.89
C TYR A 219 -19.96 11.71 8.01
N ALA A 220 -20.18 13.01 8.07
CA ALA A 220 -19.31 13.93 8.79
C ALA A 220 -20.00 14.24 10.13
N GLU A 221 -19.18 14.57 11.12
CA GLU A 221 -19.46 15.15 12.44
C GLU A 221 -19.60 14.21 13.65
N ALA A 222 -18.47 14.19 14.40
CA ALA A 222 -18.39 14.69 15.78
C ALA A 222 -18.92 13.81 16.92
N LYS A 223 -18.02 13.04 17.55
CA LYS A 223 -17.49 13.33 18.89
C LYS A 223 -16.26 12.49 19.21
#